data_AF-A0A8S3IA98-F1
#
_entry.id   AF-A0A8S3IA98-F1
#
_cell.length_a   1.000
_cell.length_b   1.000
_cell.length_c   1.000
_cell.angle_alpha   90.00
_cell.angle_beta   90.00
_cell.angle_gamma   90.00
#
_symmetry.space_group_name_H-M   'P 1'
#
loop_
_entity.id
_entity.type
_entity.pdbx_description
1 polymer ?
#
loop_
_entity_poly.entity_id
_entity_poly.type
_entity_poly.pdbx_seq_one_letter_code
_entity_poly.pdbx_strand_id
1 'polypeptide(L)'
;PVHRAKYRHPGYPDFIMPCCDGINCRNKTSDHRAKYSHGELIDINEFLSSRKLPVKYHSKHGEVEDTDIKTSGPRTPCRYGSGCPDQSDSGHSSMYSHPSDVASKRLTSSSLKRVACRYGHDCPNQNDYDHCSQYSHPRGE
;
A
#
# COMPACT_ATOMS: atom_id res chain seq x y z
N PRO A 1 -17.33 0.93 -3.72
CA PRO A 1 -15.99 0.30 -3.76
C PRO A 1 -15.16 0.51 -2.47
N VAL A 2 -14.81 1.74 -2.08
CA VAL A 2 -13.95 2.01 -0.88
C VAL A 2 -14.56 1.55 0.44
N HIS A 3 -15.89 1.54 0.54
CA HIS A 3 -16.57 1.04 1.75
C HIS A 3 -16.13 -0.40 2.07
N ARG A 4 -16.01 -1.29 1.08
CA ARG A 4 -15.59 -2.68 1.33
C ARG A 4 -14.11 -2.83 1.67
N ALA A 5 -13.24 -1.98 1.12
CA ALA A 5 -11.81 -1.98 1.46
C ALA A 5 -11.54 -1.50 2.90
N LYS A 6 -12.45 -0.73 3.50
CA LYS A 6 -12.31 -0.20 4.87
C LYS A 6 -13.25 -0.85 5.90
N TYR A 7 -14.33 -1.48 5.46
CA TYR A 7 -15.34 -2.07 6.35
C TYR A 7 -15.69 -3.48 5.87
N ARG A 8 -15.50 -4.45 6.77
CA ARG A 8 -15.94 -5.82 6.58
C ARG A 8 -17.47 -5.87 6.60
N HIS A 9 -18.07 -6.47 5.58
CA HIS A 9 -19.48 -6.80 5.60
C HIS A 9 -19.65 -8.28 5.93
N PRO A 10 -20.41 -8.64 6.97
CA PRO A 10 -20.71 -10.03 7.24
C PRO A 10 -21.39 -10.67 6.02
N GLY A 11 -20.86 -11.79 5.55
CA GLY A 11 -21.35 -12.53 4.38
C GLY A 11 -20.70 -12.19 3.04
N TYR A 12 -19.62 -11.38 3.00
CA TYR A 12 -18.87 -11.10 1.78
C TYR A 12 -17.36 -11.27 1.96
N PRO A 13 -16.61 -11.68 0.91
CA PRO A 13 -15.16 -11.83 0.99
C PRO A 13 -14.47 -10.48 1.21
N ASP A 14 -13.44 -10.48 2.06
CA ASP A 14 -12.71 -9.29 2.51
C ASP A 14 -11.94 -8.57 1.39
N PHE A 15 -11.60 -9.29 0.33
CA PHE A 15 -10.75 -8.81 -0.74
C PHE A 15 -11.58 -8.64 -2.01
N ILE A 16 -11.52 -7.43 -2.57
CA ILE A 16 -12.05 -7.22 -3.92
C ILE A 16 -11.01 -7.78 -4.88
N MET A 17 -11.34 -8.88 -5.55
CA MET A 17 -10.46 -9.53 -6.51
C MET A 17 -10.24 -8.60 -7.71
N PRO A 18 -9.03 -8.49 -8.28
CA PRO A 18 -8.85 -7.77 -9.54
C PRO A 18 -9.75 -8.37 -10.62
N CYS A 19 -10.48 -7.52 -11.34
CA CYS A 19 -11.24 -7.96 -12.51
C CYS A 19 -10.27 -8.36 -13.61
N CYS A 20 -10.46 -9.55 -14.20
CA CYS A 20 -9.62 -10.06 -15.29
C CYS A 20 -9.60 -9.11 -16.50
N ASP A 21 -10.71 -8.42 -16.76
CA ASP A 21 -10.83 -7.44 -17.85
C ASP A 21 -10.36 -6.03 -17.46
N GLY A 22 -10.00 -5.81 -16.18
CA GLY A 22 -9.59 -4.51 -15.65
C GLY A 22 -10.55 -3.38 -16.01
N ILE A 23 -10.01 -2.29 -16.56
CA ILE A 23 -10.78 -1.12 -17.02
C ILE A 23 -11.69 -1.42 -18.22
N ASN A 24 -11.47 -2.52 -18.94
CA ASN A 24 -12.20 -2.89 -20.15
C ASN A 24 -13.40 -3.82 -19.89
N CYS A 25 -13.72 -4.10 -18.63
CA CYS A 25 -14.82 -5.00 -18.30
C CYS A 25 -16.15 -4.48 -18.84
N ARG A 26 -16.82 -5.33 -19.62
CA ARG A 26 -18.16 -5.05 -20.15
C ARG A 26 -19.28 -5.28 -19.13
N ASN A 27 -19.00 -6.07 -18.09
CA ASN A 27 -19.98 -6.38 -17.05
C ASN A 27 -20.02 -5.25 -16.00
N LYS A 28 -20.99 -4.35 -16.13
CA LYS A 28 -21.19 -3.22 -15.20
C LYS A 28 -22.25 -3.49 -14.13
N THR A 29 -22.65 -4.75 -13.93
CA THR A 29 -23.66 -5.10 -12.93
C THR A 29 -23.17 -4.78 -11.52
N SER A 30 -24.10 -4.48 -10.62
CA SER A 30 -23.80 -4.19 -9.21
C SER A 30 -23.15 -5.37 -8.49
N ASP A 31 -23.59 -6.59 -8.79
CA ASP A 31 -23.01 -7.82 -8.22
C ASP A 31 -21.55 -8.01 -8.64
N HIS A 32 -21.23 -7.77 -9.92
CA HIS A 32 -19.85 -7.81 -10.41
C HIS A 32 -18.97 -6.74 -9.76
N ARG A 33 -19.42 -5.49 -9.69
CA ARG A 33 -18.67 -4.38 -9.06
C ARG A 33 -18.53 -4.54 -7.53
N ALA A 34 -19.37 -5.37 -6.91
CA ALA A 34 -19.26 -5.70 -5.49
C ALA A 34 -18.14 -6.74 -5.22
N LYS A 35 -17.81 -7.57 -6.21
CA LYS A 35 -16.84 -8.67 -6.11
C LYS A 35 -15.47 -8.33 -6.72
N TYR A 36 -15.45 -7.53 -7.79
CA TYR A 36 -14.24 -7.28 -8.59
C TYR A 36 -13.83 -5.81 -8.70
N SER A 37 -12.52 -5.56 -8.66
CA SER A 37 -11.88 -4.25 -8.74
C SER A 37 -11.39 -4.00 -10.16
N HIS A 38 -11.71 -2.83 -10.73
CA HIS A 38 -11.38 -2.51 -12.12
C HIS A 38 -10.14 -1.60 -12.24
N GLY A 39 -9.43 -1.38 -11.13
CA GLY A 39 -8.24 -0.52 -11.12
C GLY A 39 -8.55 0.97 -11.37
N GLU A 40 -9.82 1.39 -11.24
CA GLU A 40 -10.17 2.81 -11.27
C GLU A 40 -9.35 3.54 -10.18
N LEU A 41 -8.56 4.52 -10.59
CA LEU A 41 -7.85 5.42 -9.68
C LEU A 41 -8.90 6.19 -8.87
N ILE A 42 -9.08 5.77 -7.63
CA ILE A 42 -9.96 6.49 -6.72
C ILE A 42 -9.16 7.70 -6.23
N ASP A 43 -9.58 8.90 -6.63
CA ASP A 43 -9.05 10.11 -6.03
C ASP A 43 -9.43 10.12 -4.55
N ILE A 44 -8.41 9.96 -3.71
CA ILE A 44 -8.55 9.85 -2.27
C ILE A 44 -9.10 11.17 -1.70
N ASN A 45 -8.81 12.31 -2.34
CA ASN A 45 -9.26 13.62 -1.90
C ASN A 45 -10.77 13.78 -2.09
N GLU A 46 -11.33 13.38 -3.23
CA GLU A 46 -12.77 13.46 -3.50
C GLU A 46 -13.56 12.59 -2.51
N PHE A 47 -13.02 11.43 -2.13
CA PHE A 47 -13.64 10.55 -1.14
C PHE A 47 -13.62 11.14 0.29
N LEU A 48 -12.52 11.79 0.69
CA LEU A 48 -12.41 12.44 2.00
C LEU A 48 -13.31 13.68 2.10
N SER A 49 -13.42 14.46 1.02
CA SER A 49 -14.32 15.61 0.96
C SER A 49 -15.79 15.23 1.05
N SER A 50 -16.16 14.03 0.57
CA SER A 50 -17.55 13.55 0.55
C SER A 50 -18.06 13.02 1.90
N ARG A 51 -17.19 12.79 2.89
CA ARG A 51 -17.56 12.22 4.20
C ARG A 51 -17.34 13.20 5.34
N LYS A 52 -18.22 14.20 5.48
CA LYS A 52 -18.48 14.86 6.78
C LYS A 52 -19.39 13.96 7.64
N LEU A 53 -18.89 12.81 8.10
CA LEU A 53 -19.61 12.01 9.10
C LEU A 53 -18.80 11.93 10.40
N PRO A 54 -19.42 12.18 11.56
CA PRO A 54 -18.76 12.06 12.86
C PRO A 54 -18.53 10.59 13.18
N VAL A 55 -17.29 10.12 13.04
CA VAL A 55 -16.91 8.76 13.42
C VAL A 55 -16.71 8.71 14.93
N LYS A 56 -17.70 8.21 15.67
CA LYS A 56 -17.50 7.77 17.06
C LYS A 56 -16.91 6.36 17.04
N TYR A 57 -15.61 6.27 17.31
CA TYR A 57 -14.88 5.00 17.35
C TYR A 57 -14.98 4.40 18.76
N HIS A 58 -15.53 3.19 18.89
CA HIS A 58 -15.46 2.40 20.12
C HIS A 58 -14.54 1.20 19.85
N SER A 59 -13.26 1.33 20.20
CA SER A 59 -12.30 0.24 20.17
C SER A 59 -12.32 -0.49 21.51
N LYS A 60 -12.66 -1.77 21.50
CA LYS A 60 -12.42 -2.72 22.59
C LYS A 60 -11.68 -3.88 21.95
N HIS A 61 -10.41 -4.11 22.27
CA HIS A 61 -9.75 -5.41 22.29
C HIS A 61 -8.23 -5.26 22.45
N GLY A 62 -7.69 -6.00 23.43
CA GLY A 62 -6.43 -6.72 23.31
C GLY A 62 -5.15 -5.94 23.56
N GLU A 63 -4.56 -6.15 24.74
CA GLU A 63 -3.19 -5.74 25.08
C GLU A 63 -2.21 -6.61 24.30
N VAL A 64 -1.85 -6.17 23.10
CA VAL A 64 -0.52 -6.42 22.56
C VAL A 64 0.33 -5.21 22.95
N GLU A 65 1.52 -5.43 23.50
CA GLU A 65 2.49 -4.36 23.69
C GLU A 65 3.00 -3.89 22.32
N ASP A 66 2.14 -3.10 21.65
CA ASP A 66 2.51 -2.28 20.52
C ASP A 66 3.58 -1.31 21.02
N THR A 67 4.83 -1.56 20.63
CA THR A 67 5.85 -0.52 20.64
C THR A 67 5.42 0.50 19.61
N ASP A 68 4.62 1.45 20.09
CA ASP A 68 4.06 2.60 19.38
C ASP A 68 5.17 3.23 18.56
N ILE A 69 5.25 2.90 17.26
CA ILE A 69 6.09 3.60 16.31
C ILE A 69 5.42 4.94 16.14
N LYS A 70 5.70 5.83 17.11
CA LYS A 70 5.27 7.21 17.17
C LYS A 70 5.72 7.84 15.87
N THR A 71 4.81 7.86 14.91
CA THR A 71 5.03 8.42 13.59
C THR A 71 5.13 9.91 13.83
N SER A 72 6.35 10.37 14.09
CA SER A 72 6.66 11.79 14.26
C SER A 72 6.07 12.51 13.05
N GLY A 73 5.32 13.58 13.31
CA GLY A 73 4.63 14.34 12.28
C GLY A 73 5.59 14.82 11.17
N PRO A 74 5.05 15.44 10.11
CA PRO A 74 5.87 15.93 9.00
C PRO A 74 6.98 16.86 9.53
N ARG A 75 8.24 16.44 9.36
CA ARG A 75 9.42 17.20 9.78
C ARG A 75 9.56 18.48 8.96
N THR A 76 9.89 19.58 9.61
CA THR A 76 10.09 20.87 8.95
C THR A 76 11.26 20.80 7.97
N PRO A 77 11.17 21.34 6.74
CA PRO A 77 12.31 21.36 5.82
C PRO A 77 13.52 22.06 6.40
N CYS A 78 14.71 21.44 6.30
CA CYS A 78 15.95 22.09 6.72
C CYS A 78 16.27 23.28 5.79
N ARG A 79 16.58 24.45 6.37
CA ARG A 79 16.93 25.66 5.59
C ARG A 79 18.23 25.53 4.79
N TYR A 80 19.12 24.64 5.19
CA TYR A 80 20.41 24.40 4.52
C TYR A 80 20.33 23.29 3.44
N GLY A 81 19.16 22.68 3.24
CA GLY A 81 18.96 21.64 2.22
C GLY A 81 19.93 20.46 2.36
N SER A 82 20.40 19.90 1.24
CA SER A 82 21.36 18.78 1.23
C SER A 82 22.78 19.13 1.71
N GLY A 83 23.07 20.41 1.95
CA GLY A 83 24.39 20.88 2.41
C GLY A 83 24.44 21.17 3.92
N CYS A 84 23.47 20.68 4.69
CA CYS A 84 23.40 20.94 6.13
C CYS A 84 24.59 20.27 6.85
N PRO A 85 25.46 21.03 7.57
CA PRO A 85 26.58 20.44 8.30
C PRO A 85 26.13 19.51 9.42
N ASP A 86 24.94 19.75 9.97
CA ASP A 86 24.33 18.98 11.07
C ASP A 86 23.46 17.81 10.57
N GLN A 87 23.49 17.46 9.28
CA GLN A 87 22.69 16.36 8.75
C GLN A 87 23.00 15.02 9.44
N SER A 88 24.23 14.86 9.93
CA SER A 88 24.68 13.66 10.66
C SER A 88 24.24 13.64 12.12
N ASP A 89 23.74 14.76 12.65
CA ASP A 89 23.28 14.83 14.03
C ASP A 89 21.90 14.17 14.18
N SER A 90 21.79 13.26 15.15
CA SER A 90 20.57 12.50 15.40
C SER A 90 19.43 13.41 15.90
N GLY A 91 19.77 14.43 16.70
CA GLY A 91 18.81 15.42 17.18
C GLY A 91 18.22 16.23 16.03
N HIS A 92 19.08 16.80 15.19
CA HIS A 92 18.70 17.60 14.02
C HIS A 92 17.89 16.80 12.99
N SER A 93 18.40 15.62 12.61
CA SER A 93 17.71 14.74 11.64
C SER A 93 16.35 14.27 12.16
N SER A 94 16.13 14.19 13.48
CA SER A 94 14.82 13.85 14.04
C SER A 94 13.75 14.94 13.82
N MET A 95 14.16 16.22 13.77
CA MET A 95 13.26 17.38 13.68
C MET A 95 13.12 17.95 12.27
N TYR A 96 14.16 17.80 11.43
CA TYR A 96 14.21 18.41 10.11
C TYR A 96 14.30 17.39 8.97
N SER A 97 13.67 17.71 7.84
CA SER A 97 13.74 16.91 6.60
C SER A 97 14.82 17.46 5.66
N HIS A 98 15.59 16.56 5.04
CA HIS A 98 16.53 16.89 3.97
C HIS A 98 16.08 16.25 2.64
N PRO A 99 16.38 16.85 1.49
CA PRO A 99 16.03 16.27 0.18
C PRO A 99 16.72 14.92 -0.09
N SER A 100 17.83 14.61 0.60
CA SER A 100 18.47 13.29 0.52
C SER A 100 17.66 12.19 1.22
N ASP A 101 16.81 12.53 2.20
CA ASP A 101 16.03 11.55 2.98
C ASP A 101 14.90 10.91 2.14
N VAL A 102 14.41 11.63 1.13
CA VAL A 102 13.34 11.13 0.24
C VAL A 102 13.86 10.20 -0.86
N ALA A 103 15.16 10.24 -1.18
CA ALA A 103 15.77 9.35 -2.17
C ALA A 103 15.94 7.91 -1.62
N SER A 104 16.21 7.76 -0.32
CA SER A 104 16.46 6.44 0.29
C SER A 104 15.19 5.65 0.67
N LYS A 105 14.02 6.28 0.73
CA LYS A 105 12.78 5.59 1.18
C LYS A 105 11.98 4.91 0.07
N ARG A 106 12.44 4.94 -1.20
CA ARG A 106 11.73 4.26 -2.31
C ARG A 106 12.22 2.84 -2.64
N LEU A 107 13.22 2.30 -1.94
CA LEU A 107 13.79 0.97 -2.27
C LEU A 107 14.05 0.06 -1.07
N THR A 108 13.13 0.01 -0.09
CA THR A 108 13.09 -1.09 0.88
C THR A 108 11.74 -1.80 0.86
N SER A 109 11.18 -2.02 -0.33
CA SER A 109 10.55 -3.33 -0.56
C SER A 109 11.69 -4.33 -0.56
N SER A 110 11.85 -5.01 0.57
CA SER A 110 12.75 -6.12 0.80
C SER A 110 12.88 -6.97 -0.47
N SER A 111 13.94 -6.76 -1.24
CA SER A 111 14.44 -7.71 -2.24
C SER A 111 14.97 -8.93 -1.50
N LEU A 112 14.09 -9.62 -0.77
CA LEU A 112 14.28 -11.03 -0.49
C LEU A 112 14.39 -11.67 -1.88
N LYS A 113 15.58 -12.22 -2.16
CA LYS A 113 15.92 -12.85 -3.44
C LYS A 113 14.93 -13.98 -3.70
N ARG A 114 13.80 -13.67 -4.34
CA ARG A 114 12.81 -14.69 -4.72
C ARG A 114 13.50 -15.65 -5.67
N VAL A 115 13.42 -16.93 -5.35
CA VAL A 115 14.01 -17.99 -6.18
C VAL A 115 13.38 -17.91 -7.57
N ALA A 116 14.19 -18.02 -8.62
CA ALA A 116 13.66 -18.02 -9.97
C ALA A 116 12.72 -19.22 -10.16
N CYS A 117 11.52 -18.96 -10.69
CA CYS A 117 10.57 -20.01 -11.01
C CYS A 117 11.14 -20.92 -12.10
N ARG A 118 11.09 -22.24 -11.90
CA ARG A 118 11.57 -23.22 -12.89
C ARG A 118 10.83 -23.17 -14.23
N TYR A 119 9.59 -22.68 -14.24
CA TYR A 119 8.77 -22.54 -15.44
C TYR A 119 8.91 -21.16 -16.11
N GLY A 120 9.69 -20.24 -15.52
CA GLY A 120 9.91 -18.90 -16.08
C GLY A 120 8.60 -18.17 -16.40
N HIS A 121 8.55 -17.54 -17.58
CA HIS A 121 7.38 -16.79 -18.03
C HIS A 121 6.17 -17.67 -18.39
N ASP A 122 6.33 -18.99 -18.51
CA ASP A 122 5.24 -19.92 -18.86
C ASP A 122 4.65 -20.64 -17.63
N CYS A 123 4.92 -20.12 -16.42
CA CYS A 123 4.42 -20.74 -15.21
C CYS A 123 2.87 -20.73 -15.17
N PRO A 124 2.20 -21.90 -15.04
CA PRO A 124 0.74 -21.95 -14.97
C PRO A 124 0.16 -21.29 -13.71
N ASN A 125 1.00 -21.08 -12.69
CA ASN A 125 0.65 -20.51 -11.39
C ASN A 125 0.98 -19.02 -11.27
N GLN A 126 1.14 -18.29 -12.38
CA GLN A 126 1.40 -16.83 -12.32
C GLN A 126 0.31 -16.02 -11.62
N ASN A 127 -0.91 -16.56 -11.53
CA ASN A 127 -2.02 -15.94 -10.82
C ASN A 127 -2.18 -16.44 -9.37
N ASP A 128 -1.37 -17.41 -8.92
CA ASP A 128 -1.39 -17.90 -7.56
C ASP A 128 -0.56 -16.97 -6.64
N TYR A 129 -1.21 -16.43 -5.61
CA TYR A 129 -0.60 -15.44 -4.73
C TYR A 129 0.56 -16.03 -3.92
N ASP A 130 0.37 -17.22 -3.35
CA ASP A 130 1.39 -17.88 -2.53
C ASP A 130 2.63 -18.19 -3.37
N HIS A 131 2.45 -18.66 -4.61
CA HIS A 131 3.52 -18.88 -5.57
C HIS A 131 4.26 -17.58 -5.92
N CYS A 132 3.54 -16.53 -6.30
CA CYS A 132 4.14 -15.25 -6.71
C CYS A 132 4.83 -14.50 -5.56
N SER A 133 4.48 -14.79 -4.30
CA SER A 133 5.18 -14.27 -3.13
C SER A 133 6.59 -14.87 -2.96
N GLN A 134 6.78 -16.14 -3.36
CA GLN A 134 8.02 -16.90 -3.16
C GLN A 134 8.94 -16.92 -4.38
N TYR A 135 8.36 -16.87 -5.59
CA TYR A 135 9.10 -17.05 -6.85
C TYR A 135 9.13 -15.79 -7.72
N SER A 136 10.22 -15.62 -8.48
CA SER A 136 10.36 -14.58 -9.50
C SER A 136 10.25 -15.18 -10.91
N HIS A 137 9.58 -14.47 -11.82
CA HIS A 137 9.45 -14.85 -13.23
C HIS A 137 10.21 -13.82 -14.08
N PRO A 138 11.50 -14.03 -14.38
CA PRO A 138 12.23 -13.14 -15.28
C PRO A 138 11.57 -13.17 -16.66
N ARG A 139 11.32 -12.00 -17.27
CA ARG A 139 10.94 -11.94 -18.69
C ARG A 139 12.13 -12.46 -19.49
N GLY A 140 11.90 -13.45 -20.35
CA GLY A 140 12.91 -13.85 -21.33
C GLY A 140 13.24 -12.64 -22.20
N GLU A 141 14.52 -12.33 -22.33
CA GLU A 141 15.04 -11.35 -23.31
C GLU A 141 15.10 -11.96 -24.72
#